data_AF-A0A948YE97-F1
#
_entry.id   AF-A0A948YE97-F1
#
_cell.length_a   1.000
_cell.length_b   1.000
_cell.length_c   1.000
_cell.angle_alpha   90.00
_cell.angle_beta   90.00
_cell.angle_gamma   90.00
#
_symmetry.space_group_name_H-M   'P 1'
#
loop_
_entity.id
_entity.type
_entity.pdbx_description
1 polymer ?
#
loop_
_entity_poly.entity_id
_entity_poly.type
_entity_poly.pdbx_seq_one_letter_code
_entity_poly.pdbx_strand_id
1 'polypeptide(L)'
;MGIKKIFKELVSSLSIENFELSKKKKSLKDLLKKLKKRRLKIYKSLKVDENETSKKEFQDEIEIISLQIQKGRKVLKLLSKK
;
A
#
# COMPACT_ATOMS: atom_id res chain seq x y z
N MET A 1 -16.45 10.81 -7.95
CA MET A 1 -15.11 10.83 -7.31
C MET A 1 -14.17 9.90 -8.07
N GLY A 2 -13.19 10.43 -8.81
CA GLY A 2 -12.44 9.66 -9.80
C GLY A 2 -11.26 8.85 -9.25
N ILE A 3 -10.95 7.73 -9.90
CA ILE A 3 -9.81 6.83 -9.62
C ILE A 3 -8.48 7.58 -9.43
N LYS A 4 -8.30 8.74 -10.11
CA LYS A 4 -7.15 9.63 -9.94
C LYS A 4 -6.99 10.15 -8.50
N LYS A 5 -8.08 10.49 -7.80
CA LYS A 5 -8.05 11.03 -6.43
C LYS A 5 -7.62 9.95 -5.42
N ILE A 6 -8.21 8.76 -5.53
CA ILE A 6 -7.84 7.59 -4.70
C ILE A 6 -6.37 7.20 -4.93
N PHE A 7 -5.91 7.26 -6.18
CA PHE A 7 -4.51 7.00 -6.51
C PHE A 7 -3.57 8.06 -5.90
N LYS A 8 -3.98 9.34 -5.94
CA LYS A 8 -3.24 10.44 -5.33
C LYS A 8 -3.18 10.31 -3.81
N GLU A 9 -4.30 9.96 -3.16
CA GLU A 9 -4.35 9.67 -1.72
C GLU A 9 -3.46 8.48 -1.33
N LEU A 10 -3.45 7.41 -2.12
CA LEU A 10 -2.55 6.27 -1.93
C LEU A 10 -1.07 6.64 -2.06
N VAL A 11 -0.73 7.46 -3.05
CA VAL A 11 0.65 7.91 -3.29
C VAL A 11 1.10 8.90 -2.21
N SER A 12 0.23 9.84 -1.83
CA SER A 12 0.48 10.83 -0.77
C SER A 12 0.55 10.20 0.62
N SER A 13 -0.32 9.24 0.94
CA SER A 13 -0.30 8.51 2.22
C SER A 13 0.99 7.71 2.44
N LEU A 14 1.76 7.45 1.38
CA LEU A 14 2.95 6.59 1.42
C LEU A 14 4.22 7.32 0.98
N SER A 15 4.15 8.63 0.76
CA SER A 15 5.27 9.48 0.29
C SER A 15 6.04 8.89 -0.90
N ILE A 16 5.33 8.29 -1.86
CA ILE A 16 5.97 7.66 -3.03
C ILE A 16 6.06 8.71 -4.14
N GLU A 17 7.03 9.62 -4.06
CA GLU A 17 7.13 10.80 -4.94
C GLU A 17 7.27 10.48 -6.44
N ASN A 18 7.74 9.29 -6.81
CA ASN A 18 8.06 8.95 -8.21
C ASN A 18 7.16 7.84 -8.79
N PHE A 19 5.84 8.02 -8.75
CA PHE A 19 4.90 7.07 -9.34
C PHE A 19 4.27 7.59 -10.65
N GLU A 20 4.91 7.30 -11.78
CA GLU A 20 4.41 7.70 -13.11
C GLU A 20 3.04 7.07 -13.42
N LEU A 21 2.09 7.95 -13.79
CA LEU A 21 0.70 7.62 -14.17
C LEU A 21 0.58 7.00 -15.57
N SER A 22 1.68 6.92 -16.31
CA SER A 22 1.78 6.53 -17.75
C SER A 22 1.06 5.23 -18.10
N LYS A 23 0.96 4.27 -17.16
CA LYS A 23 0.13 3.05 -17.32
C LYS A 23 -0.63 2.74 -16.03
N LYS A 24 -1.65 3.54 -15.69
CA LYS A 24 -2.52 3.43 -14.48
C LYS A 24 -2.67 2.01 -13.88
N LYS A 25 -2.94 0.98 -14.70
CA LYS A 25 -3.09 -0.42 -14.26
C LYS A 25 -1.76 -1.10 -13.90
N LYS A 26 -0.72 -0.94 -14.72
CA LYS A 26 0.64 -1.45 -14.45
C LYS A 26 1.23 -0.73 -13.23
N SER A 27 1.08 0.59 -13.23
CA SER A 27 1.46 1.45 -12.12
C SER A 27 0.82 1.00 -10.80
N LEU A 28 -0.50 0.81 -10.77
CA LEU A 28 -1.18 0.34 -9.56
C LEU A 28 -0.74 -1.07 -9.12
N LYS A 29 -0.46 -1.99 -10.06
CA LYS A 29 0.09 -3.32 -9.73
C LYS A 29 1.47 -3.22 -9.08
N ASP A 30 2.34 -2.35 -9.59
CA ASP A 30 3.67 -2.15 -9.01
C ASP A 30 3.61 -1.48 -7.63
N LEU A 31 2.70 -0.53 -7.42
CA LEU A 31 2.44 0.08 -6.12
C LEU A 31 2.02 -0.98 -5.09
N LEU A 32 1.04 -1.82 -5.46
CA LEU A 32 0.57 -2.93 -4.63
C LEU A 32 1.67 -3.97 -4.33
N LYS A 33 2.57 -4.22 -5.28
CA LYS A 33 3.75 -5.07 -5.06
C LYS A 33 4.71 -4.45 -4.04
N LYS A 34 5.01 -3.14 -4.16
CA LYS A 34 5.87 -2.43 -3.20
C LYS A 34 5.25 -2.44 -1.80
N LEU A 35 3.94 -2.21 -1.67
CA LEU A 35 3.23 -2.28 -0.39
C LEU A 35 3.28 -3.67 0.24
N LYS A 36 3.07 -4.72 -0.54
CA LYS A 36 3.25 -6.10 -0.05
C LYS A 36 4.67 -6.37 0.44
N LYS A 37 5.69 -5.91 -0.29
CA LYS A 37 7.10 -6.06 0.12
C LYS A 37 7.37 -5.32 1.43
N ARG A 38 6.86 -4.09 1.59
CA ARG A 38 7.01 -3.30 2.82
C ARG A 38 6.30 -3.97 4.00
N ARG A 39 5.07 -4.45 3.82
CA ARG A 39 4.35 -5.24 4.83
C ARG A 39 5.13 -6.48 5.28
N LEU A 40 5.76 -7.20 4.34
CA LEU A 40 6.59 -8.37 4.66
C LEU A 40 7.87 -8.00 5.42
N LYS A 41 8.49 -6.85 5.12
CA LYS A 41 9.64 -6.36 5.88
C LYS A 41 9.24 -6.05 7.32
N ILE A 42 8.16 -5.28 7.51
CA ILE A 42 7.66 -4.91 8.84
C ILE A 42 7.28 -6.18 9.62
N TYR A 43 6.60 -7.14 8.99
CA TYR A 43 6.25 -8.40 9.64
C TYR A 43 7.48 -9.23 10.05
N LYS A 44 8.57 -9.18 9.27
CA LYS A 44 9.84 -9.81 9.66
C LYS A 44 10.48 -9.07 10.84
N SER A 45 10.48 -7.75 10.83
CA SER A 45 10.94 -6.94 11.97
C SER A 45 10.14 -7.27 13.23
N LEU A 46 8.82 -7.35 13.14
CA LEU A 46 7.89 -7.69 14.23
C LEU A 46 8.16 -9.08 14.84
N LYS A 47 8.66 -10.04 14.04
CA LYS A 47 9.04 -11.38 14.51
C LYS A 47 10.36 -11.42 15.27
N VAL A 48 11.25 -10.47 15.00
CA VAL A 48 12.58 -10.38 15.62
C VAL A 48 12.55 -9.44 16.83
N ASP A 49 11.65 -8.45 16.82
CA ASP A 49 11.47 -7.52 17.92
C ASP A 49 10.75 -8.16 19.09
N GLU A 50 11.33 -8.07 20.29
CA GLU A 50 10.69 -8.54 21.53
C GLU A 50 9.88 -7.43 22.22
N ASN A 51 10.13 -6.16 21.87
CA ASN A 51 9.52 -4.99 22.49
C ASN A 51 8.01 -4.86 22.20
N GLU A 52 7.20 -4.79 23.27
CA GLU A 52 5.74 -4.77 23.20
C GLU A 52 5.19 -3.46 22.59
N THR A 53 5.83 -2.32 22.87
CA THR A 53 5.48 -1.01 22.30
C THR A 53 5.73 -0.98 20.79
N SER A 54 6.90 -1.45 20.36
CA SER A 54 7.27 -1.53 18.94
C SER A 54 6.38 -2.53 18.19
N LYS A 55 5.95 -3.62 18.83
CA LYS A 55 4.98 -4.56 18.26
C LYS A 55 3.63 -3.90 17.94
N LYS A 56 3.11 -3.04 18.82
CA LYS A 56 1.85 -2.30 18.56
C LYS A 56 2.01 -1.34 17.39
N GLU A 57 3.08 -0.54 17.37
CA GLU A 57 3.35 0.39 16.26
C GLU A 57 3.49 -0.33 14.91
N PHE A 58 4.20 -1.47 14.89
CA PHE A 58 4.32 -2.27 13.68
C PHE A 58 3.00 -2.94 13.27
N GLN A 59 2.15 -3.31 14.22
CA GLN A 59 0.80 -3.82 13.92
C GLN A 59 -0.07 -2.73 13.29
N ASP A 60 -0.06 -1.53 13.86
CA ASP A 60 -0.79 -0.36 13.32
C ASP A 60 -0.30 -0.03 11.90
N GLU A 61 1.02 -0.02 11.67
CA GLU A 61 1.58 0.22 10.33
C GLU A 61 1.15 -0.88 9.34
N ILE A 62 1.14 -2.16 9.76
CA ILE A 62 0.66 -3.28 8.94
C ILE A 62 -0.82 -3.13 8.58
N GLU A 63 -1.64 -2.65 9.53
CA GLU A 63 -3.07 -2.48 9.34
C GLU A 63 -3.37 -1.35 8.35
N ILE A 64 -2.68 -0.21 8.49
CA ILE A 64 -2.74 0.91 7.54
C ILE A 64 -2.32 0.44 6.14
N ILE A 65 -1.19 -0.26 6.02
CA ILE A 65 -0.72 -0.78 4.71
C ILE A 65 -1.74 -1.77 4.13
N SER A 66 -2.37 -2.60 4.96
CA SER A 66 -3.35 -3.59 4.51
C SER A 66 -4.64 -2.93 3.99
N LEU A 67 -5.15 -1.90 4.68
CA LEU A 67 -6.26 -1.08 4.23
C LEU A 67 -5.97 -0.42 2.88
N GLN A 68 -4.77 0.13 2.71
CA GLN A 68 -4.34 0.73 1.45
C GLN A 68 -4.23 -0.29 0.32
N ILE A 69 -3.72 -1.50 0.58
CA ILE A 69 -3.71 -2.61 -0.38
C ILE A 69 -5.14 -3.00 -0.79
N GLN A 70 -6.08 -3.05 0.15
CA GLN A 70 -7.47 -3.39 -0.12
C GLN A 70 -8.14 -2.33 -1.01
N LYS A 71 -7.94 -1.04 -0.70
CA LYS A 71 -8.39 0.08 -1.54
C LYS A 71 -7.80 0.00 -2.95
N GLY A 72 -6.49 -0.20 -3.07
CA GLY A 72 -5.81 -0.34 -4.36
C GLY A 72 -6.29 -1.55 -5.16
N ARG A 73 -6.61 -2.68 -4.51
CA ARG A 73 -7.21 -3.86 -5.17
C ARG A 73 -8.61 -3.58 -5.73
N LYS A 74 -9.46 -2.86 -4.98
CA LYS A 74 -10.79 -2.45 -5.47
C LYS A 74 -10.66 -1.59 -6.73
N VAL A 75 -9.74 -0.62 -6.71
CA VAL A 75 -9.45 0.23 -7.88
C VAL A 75 -8.93 -0.59 -9.06
N LEU A 76 -8.03 -1.54 -8.82
CA LEU A 76 -7.52 -2.42 -9.87
C LEU A 76 -8.65 -3.22 -10.52
N LYS A 77 -9.60 -3.72 -9.74
CA LYS A 77 -10.77 -4.46 -10.23
C LYS A 77 -11.66 -3.57 -11.10
N LEU A 78 -11.87 -2.32 -10.72
CA LEU A 78 -12.61 -1.34 -11.52
C LEU A 78 -11.90 -1.01 -12.84
N LEU A 79 -10.57 -0.87 -12.81
CA LEU A 79 -9.74 -0.67 -14.01
C LEU A 79 -9.62 -1.91 -14.91
N SER A 80 -10.02 -3.08 -14.42
CA SER A 80 -9.97 -4.34 -15.17
C SER A 80 -11.31 -4.75 -15.75
N LYS A 81 -12.41 -4.13 -15.29
CA LYS A 81 -13.78 -4.31 -15.80
C LYS A 81 -14.16 -3.31 -16.90
N LYS A 82 -13.23 -2.44 -17.30
CA LYS A 82 -13.38 -1.43 -18.34
C LYS A 82 -12.42 -1.78 -19.47
#